data_AF-A0A3B9MDS1-F1
#
_entry.id   AF-A0A3B9MDS1-F1
#
_cell.length_a   1.000
_cell.length_b   1.000
_cell.length_c   1.000
_cell.angle_alpha   90.00
_cell.angle_beta   90.00
_cell.angle_gamma   90.00
#
_symmetry.space_group_name_H-M   'P 1'
#
loop_
_entity.id
_entity.type
_entity.pdbx_description
1 polymer ?
#
loop_
_entity_poly.entity_id
_entity_poly.type
_entity_poly.pdbx_seq_one_letter_code
_entity_poly.pdbx_strand_id
1 'polypeptide(L)'
;IVDAAGPDIVTYAELVDSIAIAIQHKRRIFFTPPTVTLMAARVLGRNLKDVILTSQELAGLMDEHLVSTEPPRGRVRIEDWLLRAADGLGISYSSRLDRHFR
;
A
#
# COMPACT_ATOMS: atom_id res chain seq x y z
N ILE A 1 -11.95 -16.89 13.11
CA ILE A 1 -11.14 -15.85 12.45
C ILE A 1 -10.59 -14.96 13.55
N VAL A 2 -9.31 -14.59 13.51
CA VAL A 2 -8.67 -13.76 14.54
C VAL A 2 -7.99 -12.57 13.87
N ASP A 3 -8.05 -11.39 14.49
CA ASP A 3 -7.36 -10.19 14.01
C ASP A 3 -5.86 -10.26 14.33
N ALA A 4 -5.03 -10.08 13.30
CA ALA A 4 -3.57 -10.16 13.35
C ALA A 4 -2.89 -8.78 13.28
N ALA A 5 -3.62 -7.69 13.54
CA ALA A 5 -3.08 -6.34 13.52
C ALA A 5 -1.87 -6.16 14.45
N GLY A 6 -0.89 -5.40 13.96
CA GLY A 6 0.27 -4.96 14.71
C GLY A 6 -0.04 -3.79 15.65
N PRO A 7 0.96 -3.33 16.42
CA PRO A 7 0.77 -2.30 17.44
C PRO A 7 0.64 -0.88 16.86
N ASP A 8 1.06 -0.65 15.62
CA ASP A 8 1.07 0.68 15.02
C ASP A 8 -0.25 0.98 14.29
N ILE A 9 -0.84 2.15 14.57
CA ILE A 9 -1.92 2.73 13.78
C ILE A 9 -1.32 3.92 13.03
N VAL A 10 -1.28 3.84 11.70
CA VAL A 10 -0.69 4.85 10.83
C VAL A 10 -1.68 5.25 9.75
N THR A 11 -1.65 6.52 9.37
CA THR A 11 -2.38 7.00 8.21
C THR A 11 -1.75 6.45 6.93
N TYR A 12 -2.53 6.39 5.85
CA TYR A 12 -2.01 5.96 4.55
C TYR A 12 -0.85 6.85 4.06
N ALA A 13 -0.90 8.16 4.33
CA ALA A 13 0.16 9.08 3.94
C ALA A 13 1.46 8.82 4.71
N GLU A 14 1.37 8.58 6.02
CA GLU A 14 2.53 8.20 6.86
C GLU A 14 3.13 6.88 6.38
N LEU A 15 2.30 5.86 6.09
CA LEU A 15 2.79 4.59 5.57
C LEU A 15 3.59 4.77 4.26
N VAL A 16 3.04 5.56 3.32
CA VAL A 16 3.72 5.82 2.04
C VAL A 16 5.03 6.58 2.26
N ASP A 17 5.07 7.52 3.20
CA ASP A 17 6.29 8.26 3.55
C ASP A 17 7.34 7.37 4.21
N SER A 18 6.95 6.50 5.16
CA SER A 18 7.83 5.51 5.77
C SER A 18 8.46 4.57 4.74
N ILE A 19 7.68 4.13 3.75
CA ILE A 19 8.21 3.34 2.62
C ILE A 19 9.23 4.15 1.83
N ALA A 20 8.91 5.40 1.49
CA ALA A 20 9.80 6.28 0.72
C ALA A 20 11.14 6.53 1.43
N ILE A 21 11.09 6.74 2.75
CA ILE A 21 12.27 6.85 3.61
C ILE A 21 13.08 5.55 3.60
N ALA A 22 12.43 4.40 3.78
CA ALA A 22 13.08 3.10 3.81
C ALA A 22 13.83 2.78 2.51
N ILE A 23 13.26 3.13 1.35
CA ILE A 23 13.90 2.96 0.03
C ILE A 23 14.78 4.14 -0.39
N GLN A 24 15.04 5.10 0.51
CA GLN A 24 15.83 6.32 0.27
C GLN A 24 15.38 7.15 -0.95
N HIS A 25 14.08 7.19 -1.22
CA HIS A 25 13.53 7.86 -2.40
C HIS A 25 12.74 9.11 -2.02
N LYS A 26 13.12 10.27 -2.58
CA LYS A 26 12.36 11.52 -2.42
C LYS A 26 11.19 11.56 -3.39
N ARG A 27 9.95 11.54 -2.89
CA ARG A 27 8.73 11.63 -3.69
C ARG A 27 7.84 12.75 -3.17
N ARG A 28 7.18 13.47 -4.10
CA ARG A 28 6.10 14.39 -3.76
C ARG A 28 4.78 13.63 -3.68
N ILE A 29 4.13 13.72 -2.52
CA ILE A 29 2.80 13.15 -2.29
C ILE A 29 1.77 14.22 -2.69
N PHE A 30 0.82 13.82 -3.53
CA PHE A 30 -0.29 14.68 -3.96
C PHE A 30 -1.60 14.06 -3.50
N PHE A 31 -2.43 14.86 -2.84
CA PHE A 31 -3.78 14.48 -2.48
C PHE A 31 -4.69 14.82 -3.66
N THR A 32 -5.37 13.81 -4.19
CA THR A 32 -6.23 13.96 -5.38
C THR A 32 -7.58 13.31 -5.15
N PRO A 33 -8.65 13.79 -5.80
CA PRO A 33 -9.96 13.15 -5.72
C PRO A 33 -9.92 11.70 -6.21
N PRO A 34 -10.76 10.80 -5.67
CA PRO A 34 -10.77 9.37 -6.03
C PRO A 34 -10.90 9.11 -7.53
N THR A 35 -11.69 9.94 -8.22
CA THR A 35 -11.88 9.85 -9.68
C THR A 35 -10.60 10.07 -10.46
N VAL A 36 -9.78 11.05 -10.06
CA VAL A 36 -8.48 11.35 -10.67
C VAL A 36 -7.51 10.21 -10.42
N THR A 37 -7.46 9.69 -9.18
CA THR A 37 -6.63 8.53 -8.82
C THR A 37 -6.97 7.31 -9.67
N LEU A 38 -8.25 6.99 -9.84
CA LEU A 38 -8.69 5.85 -10.65
C LEU A 38 -8.38 6.03 -12.14
N MET A 39 -8.54 7.25 -12.68
CA MET A 39 -8.16 7.54 -14.07
C MET A 39 -6.66 7.34 -14.27
N ALA A 40 -5.83 7.87 -13.38
CA ALA A 40 -4.38 7.71 -13.43
C ALA A 40 -3.98 6.23 -13.34
N ALA A 41 -4.57 5.48 -12.40
CA ALA A 41 -4.34 4.05 -12.27
C ALA A 41 -4.74 3.27 -13.53
N ARG A 42 -5.83 3.65 -14.20
CA ARG A 42 -6.27 2.99 -15.44
C ARG A 42 -5.34 3.30 -16.61
N VAL A 43 -4.81 4.51 -16.71
CA VAL A 43 -3.80 4.87 -17.71
C VAL A 43 -2.51 4.09 -17.48
N LEU A 44 -2.00 4.08 -16.25
CA LEU A 44 -0.79 3.31 -15.90
C LEU A 44 -1.00 1.81 -16.12
N GLY A 45 -2.18 1.29 -15.77
CA GLY A 45 -2.52 -0.13 -15.94
C GLY A 45 -2.53 -0.56 -17.41
N ARG A 46 -3.01 0.29 -18.32
CA ARG A 46 -2.91 0.02 -19.77
C ARG A 46 -1.46 -0.06 -20.26
N ASN A 47 -0.58 0.81 -19.74
CA ASN A 47 0.84 0.82 -20.10
C ASN A 47 1.56 -0.42 -19.56
N LEU A 48 1.24 -0.83 -18.34
CA LEU A 48 1.80 -2.02 -17.69
C LEU A 48 1.09 -3.33 -18.06
N LYS A 49 0.02 -3.25 -18.88
CA LYS A 49 -0.92 -4.36 -19.18
C LYS A 49 -1.41 -5.08 -17.92
N ASP A 50 -1.67 -4.33 -16.86
CA ASP A 50 -2.06 -4.84 -15.55
C ASP A 50 -3.18 -4.01 -14.90
N VAL A 51 -3.85 -4.58 -13.91
CA VAL A 51 -4.86 -3.92 -13.08
C VAL A 51 -4.19 -3.41 -11.81
N ILE A 52 -3.79 -2.14 -11.82
CA ILE A 52 -3.07 -1.49 -10.70
C ILE A 52 -3.99 -1.25 -9.50
N LEU A 53 -5.16 -0.63 -9.73
CA LEU A 53 -6.10 -0.25 -8.68
C LEU A 53 -7.53 -0.34 -9.21
N THR A 54 -8.40 -0.98 -8.45
CA THR A 54 -9.85 -1.01 -8.72
C THR A 54 -10.60 0.03 -7.88
N SER A 55 -11.81 0.40 -8.30
CA SER A 55 -12.66 1.28 -7.51
C SER A 55 -13.06 0.69 -6.16
N GLN A 56 -13.24 -0.64 -6.09
CA GLN A 56 -13.57 -1.34 -4.84
C GLN A 56 -12.40 -1.36 -3.88
N GLU A 57 -11.17 -1.57 -4.36
CA GLU A 57 -9.95 -1.49 -3.54
C GLU A 57 -9.73 -0.08 -3.01
N LEU A 58 -9.95 0.94 -3.85
CA LEU A 58 -9.83 2.33 -3.41
C LEU A 58 -10.89 2.67 -2.36
N ALA A 59 -12.14 2.27 -2.56
CA ALA A 59 -13.21 2.48 -1.59
C ALA A 59 -12.90 1.79 -0.25
N GLY A 60 -12.51 0.50 -0.27
CA GLY A 60 -12.18 -0.24 0.94
C GLY A 60 -10.98 0.33 1.70
N LEU A 61 -10.02 0.94 0.99
CA LEU A 61 -8.91 1.67 1.62
C LEU A 61 -9.38 2.96 2.29
N MET A 62 -10.31 3.69 1.65
CA MET A 62 -10.87 4.92 2.19
C MET A 62 -11.82 4.68 3.37
N ASP A 63 -12.45 3.51 3.44
CA ASP A 63 -13.36 3.11 4.53
C ASP A 63 -12.63 2.65 5.81
N GLU A 64 -11.29 2.82 5.88
CA GLU A 64 -10.46 2.50 7.05
C GLU A 64 -10.57 1.04 7.54
N HIS A 65 -11.03 0.12 6.68
CA HIS A 65 -11.18 -1.32 7.00
C HIS A 65 -9.88 -2.03 7.40
N LEU A 66 -8.73 -1.36 7.27
CA LEU A 66 -7.41 -1.87 7.65
C LEU A 66 -7.03 -1.50 9.09
N VAL A 67 -7.89 -0.79 9.83
CA VAL A 67 -7.68 -0.46 11.23
C VAL A 67 -8.44 -1.45 12.11
N SER A 68 -7.71 -2.13 12.99
CA SER A 68 -8.31 -3.03 13.98
C SER A 68 -8.87 -2.25 15.16
N THR A 69 -10.02 -2.69 15.67
CA THR A 69 -10.60 -2.21 16.93
C THR A 69 -10.22 -3.10 18.12
N GLU A 70 -9.51 -4.20 17.88
CA GLU A 70 -9.07 -5.14 18.91
C GLU A 70 -7.64 -4.82 19.40
N PRO A 71 -7.25 -5.28 20.60
CA PRO A 71 -5.87 -5.14 21.06
C PRO A 71 -4.88 -5.80 20.07
N PRO A 72 -3.71 -5.19 19.83
CA PRO A 72 -2.76 -5.70 18.86
C PRO A 72 -2.26 -7.09 19.28
N ARG A 73 -2.37 -8.05 18.35
CA ARG A 73 -1.84 -9.41 18.53
C ARG A 73 -0.48 -9.58 17.86
N GLY A 74 -0.22 -8.79 16.82
CA GLY A 74 1.09 -8.67 16.20
C GLY A 74 2.06 -7.93 17.13
N ARG A 75 3.33 -8.33 17.08
CA ARG A 75 4.42 -7.68 17.84
C ARG A 75 5.36 -6.85 16.99
N VAL A 76 5.26 -7.00 15.67
CA VAL A 76 6.18 -6.37 14.71
C VAL A 76 5.66 -4.98 14.39
N ARG A 77 6.49 -3.98 14.62
CA ARG A 77 6.24 -2.60 14.19
C ARG A 77 6.51 -2.46 12.70
N ILE A 78 5.70 -1.66 12.01
CA ILE A 78 5.78 -1.50 10.55
C ILE A 78 7.11 -0.85 10.14
N GLU A 79 7.58 0.14 10.90
CA GLU A 79 8.85 0.83 10.67
C GLU A 79 10.04 -0.12 10.79
N ASP A 80 10.06 -0.94 11.85
CA ASP A 80 11.12 -1.93 12.08
C ASP A 80 11.17 -2.98 10.97
N TRP A 81 10.00 -3.37 10.45
CA TRP A 81 9.91 -4.29 9.32
C TRP A 81 10.41 -3.65 8.03
N LEU A 82 9.99 -2.41 7.73
CA LEU A 82 10.42 -1.66 6.55
C LEU A 82 11.94 -1.51 6.49
N LEU A 83 12.60 -1.20 7.61
CA LEU A 83 14.06 -1.10 7.67
C LEU A 83 14.77 -2.41 7.33
N ARG A 84 14.21 -3.55 7.74
CA ARG A 84 14.78 -4.89 7.44
C ARG A 84 14.51 -5.32 6.00
N ALA A 85 13.38 -4.91 5.45
CA ALA A 85 12.96 -5.28 4.10
C ALA A 85 13.44 -4.28 3.02
N ALA A 86 14.05 -3.16 3.42
CA ALA A 86 14.40 -2.03 2.55
C ALA A 86 15.12 -2.46 1.26
N ASP A 87 16.12 -3.34 1.37
CA ASP A 87 16.92 -3.81 0.23
C ASP A 87 16.12 -4.62 -0.81
N GLY A 88 14.92 -5.09 -0.48
CA GLY A 88 14.04 -5.81 -1.41
C GLY A 88 12.88 -4.97 -1.95
N LEU A 89 12.65 -3.77 -1.40
CA LEU A 89 11.50 -2.94 -1.72
C LEU A 89 11.79 -2.03 -2.94
N GLY A 90 10.80 -1.87 -3.80
CA GLY A 90 10.87 -0.94 -4.94
C GLY A 90 11.75 -1.39 -6.13
N ILE A 91 12.39 -2.57 -6.06
CA ILE A 91 13.28 -3.07 -7.11
C ILE A 91 12.52 -3.54 -8.35
N SER A 92 11.41 -4.24 -8.16
CA SER A 92 10.63 -4.83 -9.25
C SER A 92 9.15 -4.59 -9.07
N TYR A 93 8.45 -4.29 -10.17
CA TYR A 93 7.00 -4.23 -10.17
C TYR A 93 6.41 -5.63 -10.04
N SER A 94 5.63 -5.87 -8.99
CA SER A 94 4.87 -7.11 -8.82
C SER A 94 3.53 -6.98 -9.53
N SER A 95 3.39 -7.61 -10.69
CA SER A 95 2.12 -7.60 -11.44
C SER A 95 1.02 -8.41 -10.72
N ARG A 96 -0.20 -7.88 -10.65
CA ARG A 96 -1.35 -8.57 -10.06
C ARG A 96 -1.82 -9.72 -10.95
N LEU A 97 -1.85 -9.52 -12.27
CA LEU A 97 -2.27 -10.55 -13.22
C LEU A 97 -1.28 -11.72 -13.28
N ASP A 98 0.03 -11.47 -13.36
CA ASP A 98 1.05 -12.54 -13.38
C ASP A 98 1.03 -13.38 -12.09
N ARG A 99 0.61 -12.79 -10.97
CA ARG A 99 0.60 -13.48 -9.67
C ARG A 99 -0.62 -14.40 -9.45
N HIS A 100 -1.75 -14.13 -10.09
CA HIS A 100 -3.00 -14.90 -9.87
C HIS A 100 -3.47 -15.74 -11.06
N PHE A 101 -2.98 -15.48 -12.28
CA PHE A 101 -3.47 -16.12 -13.49
C PHE A 101 -2.38 -16.87 -14.28
N ARG A 102 -1.34 -17.37 -13.58
CA ARG A 102 -0.41 -18.36 -14.14
C ARG A 102 -1.02 -19.74 -14.21
#